data_AF-W2RZS1-F1
#
_entry.id   AF-W2RZS1-F1
#
_cell.length_a   1.000
_cell.length_b   1.000
_cell.length_c   1.000
_cell.angle_alpha   90.00
_cell.angle_beta   90.00
_cell.angle_gamma   90.00
#
_symmetry.space_group_name_H-M   'P 1'
#
loop_
_entity.id
_entity.type
_entity.pdbx_description
1 polymer ?
#
loop_
_entity_poly.entity_id
_entity_poly.type
_entity_poly.pdbx_seq_one_letter_code
_entity_poly.pdbx_strand_id
1 'polypeptide(L)'
;MPPKKQDAGPKKKATVDDKTFGMKNKKGGSAKRQIAQLQAQAKSNKSPEEKKKEAEKEQRAKEKAAAEAAKAEAAELFKPIQTQKVPFGVDPKTVLCEFFKKGNCEKGKKCKFSHDLDVGRKSAKKDLYVDEREAEKEEKEKDKMDDWDEAKLREVVLSKHGNPKTTTDKVCKYFIQAVEDGKYGWFWTCPNGGNKCMYKHSLPPGFVLKTKEQRALEKAEMANSPLATLTLEDFLESERHKLTGTLTPVTPDSFAKWKKERLDKKAAEKQAMEAKEATGRAMFEAGGWRDNDSDDDSDSDDDNNGDDVWNLEAMRKETERARQKKEDERLARLEGRPVPDRDGDDAAADDDDDDGGEGSSGQG
;
A
#
# COMPACT_ATOMS: atom_id res chain seq x y z
N MET A 1 -42.50 29.78 -73.30
CA MET A 1 -42.56 28.91 -72.10
C MET A 1 -41.29 29.12 -71.28
N PRO A 2 -41.39 29.30 -69.95
CA PRO A 2 -40.26 29.59 -69.06
C PRO A 2 -39.54 28.30 -68.63
N PRO A 3 -38.41 28.40 -67.91
CA PRO A 3 -38.26 27.58 -66.73
C PRO A 3 -37.98 28.41 -65.47
N LYS A 4 -38.47 27.84 -64.37
CA LYS A 4 -38.76 28.42 -63.06
C LYS A 4 -37.53 28.27 -62.16
N LYS A 5 -37.00 29.37 -61.60
CA LYS A 5 -35.97 29.31 -60.53
C LYS A 5 -36.65 28.95 -59.20
N GLN A 6 -36.15 27.90 -58.57
CA GLN A 6 -36.52 27.50 -57.21
C GLN A 6 -35.61 28.19 -56.20
N ASP A 7 -36.26 28.74 -55.18
CA ASP A 7 -35.70 29.27 -53.94
C ASP A 7 -34.92 28.19 -53.17
N ALA A 8 -33.69 28.50 -52.74
CA ALA A 8 -32.88 27.63 -51.88
C ALA A 8 -32.80 28.24 -50.47
N GLY A 9 -33.42 27.57 -49.50
CA GLY A 9 -33.44 27.97 -48.09
C GLY A 9 -32.07 27.91 -47.38
N PRO A 10 -32.01 28.42 -46.13
CA PRO A 10 -30.77 28.71 -45.42
C PRO A 10 -30.06 27.43 -44.93
N LYS A 11 -28.77 27.27 -45.31
CA LYS A 11 -27.93 26.13 -44.90
C LYS A 11 -27.54 26.22 -43.41
N LYS A 12 -27.88 25.21 -42.62
CA LYS A 12 -27.42 25.04 -41.22
C LYS A 12 -25.89 24.88 -41.20
N LYS A 13 -25.20 25.59 -40.28
CA LYS A 13 -23.74 25.50 -40.11
C LYS A 13 -23.38 24.22 -39.34
N ALA A 14 -22.43 23.45 -39.86
CA ALA A 14 -21.93 22.23 -39.23
C ALA A 14 -21.29 22.52 -37.86
N THR A 15 -21.73 21.78 -36.84
CA THR A 15 -21.21 21.86 -35.45
C THR A 15 -19.84 21.20 -35.34
N VAL A 16 -19.12 21.48 -34.24
CA VAL A 16 -17.77 20.94 -34.02
C VAL A 16 -17.79 19.41 -33.86
N ASP A 17 -18.90 18.84 -33.40
CA ASP A 17 -19.10 17.40 -33.32
C ASP A 17 -19.17 16.73 -34.69
N ASP A 18 -19.78 17.39 -35.67
CA ASP A 18 -19.89 16.92 -37.06
C ASP A 18 -18.52 16.93 -37.77
N LYS A 19 -17.71 17.96 -37.52
CA LYS A 19 -16.33 18.07 -38.06
C LYS A 19 -15.32 17.11 -37.40
N THR A 20 -15.66 16.53 -36.24
CA THR A 20 -14.77 15.63 -35.49
C THR A 20 -15.22 14.17 -35.55
N PHE A 21 -16.41 13.86 -36.08
CA PHE A 21 -17.00 12.52 -36.12
C PHE A 21 -16.13 11.50 -36.87
N GLY A 22 -15.59 11.85 -38.05
CA GLY A 22 -14.72 10.95 -38.83
C GLY A 22 -13.27 10.86 -38.33
N MET A 23 -12.84 11.76 -37.46
CA MET A 23 -11.46 11.86 -36.98
C MET A 23 -11.24 11.12 -35.64
N LYS A 24 -12.32 10.84 -34.91
CA LYS A 24 -12.30 10.18 -33.59
C LYS A 24 -11.91 8.69 -33.66
N ASN A 25 -12.13 8.03 -34.81
CA ASN A 25 -11.82 6.60 -34.99
C ASN A 25 -10.39 6.33 -35.50
N LYS A 26 -9.61 7.37 -35.79
CA LYS A 26 -8.22 7.25 -36.27
C LYS A 26 -7.27 7.39 -35.08
N LYS A 27 -6.59 6.30 -34.67
CA LYS A 27 -5.65 6.23 -33.53
C LYS A 27 -4.31 7.00 -33.77
N GLY A 28 -4.36 8.18 -34.39
CA GLY A 28 -3.20 9.05 -34.62
C GLY A 28 -3.15 10.21 -33.63
N GLY A 29 -1.97 10.48 -33.05
CA GLY A 29 -1.77 11.62 -32.14
C GLY A 29 -2.08 12.99 -32.75
N SER A 30 -1.94 13.12 -34.08
CA SER A 30 -2.31 14.32 -34.83
C SER A 30 -3.82 14.57 -34.86
N ALA A 31 -4.64 13.52 -35.05
CA ALA A 31 -6.09 13.62 -35.03
C ALA A 31 -6.60 14.05 -33.64
N LYS A 32 -6.02 13.50 -32.56
CA LYS A 32 -6.34 13.91 -31.18
C LYS A 32 -6.00 15.39 -30.93
N ARG A 33 -4.84 15.86 -31.40
CA ARG A 33 -4.45 17.28 -31.27
C ARG A 33 -5.39 18.20 -32.05
N GLN A 34 -5.83 17.80 -33.25
CA GLN A 34 -6.76 18.57 -34.06
C GLN A 34 -8.16 18.62 -33.43
N ILE A 35 -8.65 17.52 -32.84
CA ILE A 35 -9.91 17.48 -32.09
C ILE A 35 -9.83 18.39 -30.86
N ALA A 36 -8.74 18.32 -30.09
CA ALA A 36 -8.52 19.19 -28.93
C ALA A 36 -8.45 20.67 -29.32
N GLN A 37 -7.81 21.00 -30.43
CA GLN A 37 -7.73 22.37 -30.96
C GLN A 37 -9.11 22.88 -31.40
N LEU A 38 -9.91 22.05 -32.09
CA LEU A 38 -11.27 22.40 -32.51
C LEU A 38 -12.22 22.57 -31.31
N GLN A 39 -12.09 21.73 -30.27
CA GLN A 39 -12.83 21.87 -29.02
C GLN A 39 -12.41 23.10 -28.21
N ALA A 40 -11.11 23.43 -28.17
CA ALA A 40 -10.62 24.64 -27.53
C ALA A 40 -11.13 25.91 -28.24
N GLN A 41 -11.13 25.92 -29.57
CA GLN A 41 -11.71 27.00 -30.37
C GLN A 41 -13.22 27.14 -30.18
N ALA A 42 -13.94 26.03 -29.99
CA ALA A 42 -15.37 26.03 -29.69
C ALA A 42 -15.66 26.66 -28.31
N LYS A 43 -14.84 26.31 -27.30
CA LYS A 43 -14.95 26.87 -25.94
C LYS A 43 -14.59 28.35 -25.88
N SER A 44 -13.61 28.80 -26.68
CA SER A 44 -13.20 30.21 -26.71
C SER A 44 -14.23 31.10 -27.40
N ASN A 45 -14.94 30.58 -28.40
CA ASN A 45 -15.94 31.30 -29.22
C ASN A 45 -17.36 31.34 -28.61
N LYS A 46 -17.56 30.92 -27.37
CA LYS A 46 -18.82 31.15 -26.65
C LYS A 46 -19.11 32.66 -26.59
N SER A 47 -20.36 33.04 -26.84
CA SER A 47 -20.81 34.43 -26.80
C SER A 47 -20.60 35.03 -25.39
N PRO A 48 -20.40 36.36 -25.27
CA PRO A 48 -20.20 37.00 -23.97
C PRO A 48 -21.40 36.81 -23.03
N GLU A 49 -22.61 36.63 -23.55
CA GLU A 49 -23.81 36.34 -22.75
C GLU A 49 -23.81 34.92 -22.17
N GLU A 50 -23.34 33.92 -22.92
CA GLU A 50 -23.22 32.54 -22.42
C GLU A 50 -22.14 32.41 -21.34
N LYS A 51 -21.02 33.14 -21.47
CA LYS A 51 -19.97 33.18 -20.43
C LYS A 51 -20.47 33.82 -19.13
N LYS A 52 -21.30 34.87 -19.23
CA LYS A 52 -21.94 35.49 -18.05
C LYS A 52 -22.93 34.54 -17.37
N LYS A 53 -23.74 33.82 -18.15
CA LYS A 53 -24.71 32.84 -17.63
C LYS A 53 -24.04 31.61 -16.99
N GLU A 54 -22.90 31.18 -17.49
CA GLU A 54 -22.10 30.09 -16.91
C GLU A 54 -21.42 30.54 -15.60
N ALA A 55 -20.87 31.75 -15.57
CA ALA A 55 -20.30 32.34 -14.35
C ALA A 55 -21.35 32.60 -13.25
N GLU A 56 -22.55 33.08 -13.60
CA GLU A 56 -23.64 33.29 -12.64
C GLU A 56 -24.13 31.96 -12.04
N LYS A 57 -24.23 30.90 -12.85
CA LYS A 57 -24.56 29.56 -12.36
C LYS A 57 -23.48 29.00 -11.43
N GLU A 58 -22.21 29.21 -11.75
CA GLU A 58 -21.09 28.78 -10.91
C GLU A 58 -21.05 29.57 -9.59
N GLN A 59 -21.33 30.87 -9.62
CA GLN A 59 -21.44 31.70 -8.41
C GLN A 59 -22.63 31.27 -7.55
N ARG A 60 -23.80 31.03 -8.14
CA ARG A 60 -24.99 30.54 -7.40
C ARG A 60 -24.76 29.14 -6.81
N ALA A 61 -24.01 28.27 -7.47
CA ALA A 61 -23.63 26.97 -6.94
C ALA A 61 -22.66 27.10 -5.75
N LYS A 62 -21.66 27.99 -5.87
CA LYS A 62 -20.72 28.31 -4.78
C LYS A 62 -21.40 28.95 -3.57
N GLU A 63 -22.35 29.86 -3.79
CA GLU A 63 -23.13 30.48 -2.72
C GLU A 63 -24.06 29.47 -2.03
N LYS A 64 -24.68 28.55 -2.80
CA LYS A 64 -25.48 27.47 -2.21
C LYS A 64 -24.62 26.50 -1.39
N ALA A 65 -23.45 26.13 -1.88
CA ALA A 65 -22.50 25.28 -1.16
C ALA A 65 -21.96 25.97 0.10
N ALA A 66 -21.62 27.27 0.02
CA ALA A 66 -21.18 28.05 1.18
C ALA A 66 -22.31 28.23 2.22
N ALA A 67 -23.56 28.43 1.77
CA ALA A 67 -24.71 28.52 2.66
C ALA A 67 -25.05 27.17 3.32
N GLU A 68 -24.84 26.05 2.62
CA GLU A 68 -25.01 24.71 3.17
C GLU A 68 -23.90 24.37 4.17
N ALA A 69 -22.65 24.70 3.86
CA ALA A 69 -21.52 24.57 4.78
C ALA A 69 -21.69 25.44 6.04
N ALA A 70 -22.12 26.70 5.90
CA ALA A 70 -22.40 27.57 7.04
C ALA A 70 -23.56 27.06 7.91
N LYS A 71 -24.58 26.43 7.32
CA LYS A 71 -25.67 25.78 8.06
C LYS A 71 -25.19 24.51 8.77
N ALA A 72 -24.31 23.72 8.15
CA ALA A 72 -23.71 22.56 8.78
C ALA A 72 -22.85 22.98 9.98
N GLU A 73 -21.95 23.95 9.82
CA GLU A 73 -21.13 24.50 10.90
C GLU A 73 -21.98 25.09 12.04
N ALA A 74 -23.06 25.82 11.71
CA ALA A 74 -23.99 26.30 12.71
C ALA A 74 -24.70 25.14 13.44
N ALA A 75 -25.16 24.12 12.72
CA ALA A 75 -25.80 22.95 13.33
C ALA A 75 -24.83 22.18 14.24
N GLU A 76 -23.53 22.13 13.90
CA GLU A 76 -22.51 21.52 14.75
C GLU A 76 -22.25 22.33 16.03
N LEU A 77 -22.25 23.66 15.92
CA LEU A 77 -22.08 24.55 17.06
C LEU A 77 -23.29 24.52 18.02
N PHE A 78 -24.50 24.35 17.48
CA PHE A 78 -25.74 24.26 18.25
C PHE A 78 -26.17 22.83 18.62
N LYS A 79 -25.29 21.82 18.48
CA LYS A 79 -25.57 20.44 18.95
C LYS A 79 -25.99 20.50 20.43
N PRO A 80 -27.25 20.16 20.77
CA PRO A 80 -27.74 20.29 22.14
C PRO A 80 -26.94 19.35 23.05
N ILE A 81 -26.36 19.95 24.10
CA ILE A 81 -25.51 19.24 25.06
C ILE A 81 -26.38 18.20 25.78
N GLN A 82 -26.07 16.92 25.55
CA GLN A 82 -26.74 15.80 26.21
C GLN A 82 -26.68 15.97 27.73
N THR A 83 -27.81 15.85 28.40
CA THR A 83 -27.89 15.92 29.86
C THR A 83 -27.14 14.75 30.49
N GLN A 84 -26.14 15.05 31.31
CA GLN A 84 -25.31 14.09 32.04
C GLN A 84 -26.15 13.10 32.87
N LYS A 85 -26.17 11.83 32.44
CA LYS A 85 -26.84 10.73 33.16
C LYS A 85 -25.85 10.16 34.19
N VAL A 86 -26.17 10.28 35.47
CA VAL A 86 -25.37 9.71 36.56
C VAL A 86 -25.90 8.31 36.89
N PRO A 87 -25.04 7.28 36.96
CA PRO A 87 -25.41 5.94 37.40
C PRO A 87 -26.02 5.96 38.81
N PHE A 88 -26.98 5.07 39.06
CA PHE A 88 -27.66 4.95 40.36
C PHE A 88 -26.65 4.56 41.45
N GLY A 89 -26.61 5.32 42.56
CA GLY A 89 -25.70 5.09 43.69
C GLY A 89 -24.50 6.03 43.80
N VAL A 90 -24.28 6.93 42.83
CA VAL A 90 -23.23 7.97 42.91
C VAL A 90 -23.86 9.33 43.25
N ASP A 91 -23.38 9.98 44.30
CA ASP A 91 -23.86 11.30 44.70
C ASP A 91 -23.63 12.32 43.58
N PRO A 92 -24.68 13.00 43.07
CA PRO A 92 -24.55 13.90 41.92
C PRO A 92 -23.54 15.04 42.13
N LYS A 93 -23.29 15.45 43.38
CA LYS A 93 -22.29 16.45 43.75
C LYS A 93 -20.85 15.96 43.70
N THR A 94 -20.62 14.66 43.56
CA THR A 94 -19.28 14.08 43.34
C THR A 94 -18.92 14.02 41.86
N VAL A 95 -19.83 14.44 40.99
CA VAL A 95 -19.65 14.45 39.54
C VAL A 95 -19.50 15.90 39.08
N LEU A 96 -18.45 16.20 38.32
CA LEU A 96 -18.23 17.53 37.75
C LEU A 96 -19.36 17.87 36.75
N CYS A 97 -19.94 19.05 36.93
CA CYS A 97 -20.99 19.59 36.07
C CYS A 97 -20.44 19.84 34.65
N GLU A 98 -20.98 19.15 33.65
CA GLU A 98 -20.60 19.38 32.24
C GLU A 98 -20.90 20.80 31.75
N PHE A 99 -21.99 21.41 32.23
CA PHE A 99 -22.33 22.80 31.91
C PHE A 99 -21.34 23.79 32.53
N PHE A 100 -20.84 23.49 33.73
CA PHE A 100 -19.82 24.32 34.37
C PHE A 100 -18.47 24.16 33.67
N LYS A 101 -18.11 22.93 33.29
CA LYS A 101 -16.92 22.65 32.48
C LYS A 101 -16.94 23.38 31.13
N LYS A 102 -18.12 23.57 30.54
CA LYS A 102 -18.33 24.35 29.29
C LYS A 102 -18.58 25.84 29.53
N GLY A 103 -18.58 26.33 30.77
CA GLY A 103 -18.76 27.75 31.12
C GLY A 103 -20.21 28.26 31.10
N ASN A 104 -21.20 27.40 30.85
CA ASN A 104 -22.61 27.78 30.61
C ASN A 104 -23.57 27.25 31.71
N CYS A 105 -23.11 27.13 32.96
CA CYS A 105 -23.98 26.65 34.05
C CYS A 105 -24.75 27.79 34.73
N GLU A 106 -26.04 27.90 34.42
CA GLU A 106 -26.95 28.87 35.05
C GLU A 106 -27.28 28.56 36.51
N LYS A 107 -27.05 27.32 36.96
CA LYS A 107 -27.46 26.84 38.30
C LYS A 107 -26.48 27.25 39.41
N GLY A 108 -25.30 27.76 39.06
CA GLY A 108 -24.32 28.29 40.01
C GLY A 108 -24.09 27.38 41.22
N LYS A 109 -24.11 27.95 42.43
CA LYS A 109 -23.92 27.20 43.70
C LYS A 109 -25.04 26.20 44.04
N LYS A 110 -26.18 26.27 43.36
CA LYS A 110 -27.33 25.37 43.55
C LYS A 110 -27.35 24.23 42.52
N CYS A 111 -26.30 24.10 41.70
CA CYS A 111 -26.19 23.02 40.75
C CYS A 111 -26.20 21.66 41.45
N LYS A 112 -26.89 20.68 40.85
CA LYS A 112 -26.92 19.29 41.34
C LYS A 112 -25.56 18.60 41.19
N PHE A 113 -24.71 19.14 40.31
CA PHE A 113 -23.37 18.66 39.99
C PHE A 113 -22.29 19.58 40.57
N SER A 114 -21.10 19.04 40.82
CA SER A 114 -19.97 19.81 41.37
C SER A 114 -19.52 20.91 40.40
N HIS A 115 -19.21 22.09 40.95
CA HIS A 115 -18.50 23.17 40.25
C HIS A 115 -17.02 23.22 40.66
N ASP A 116 -16.53 22.17 41.32
CA ASP A 116 -15.14 22.05 41.68
C ASP A 116 -14.40 21.29 40.57
N LEU A 117 -13.53 22.00 39.83
CA LEU A 117 -12.74 21.44 38.73
C LEU A 117 -11.83 20.30 39.19
N ASP A 118 -11.50 20.24 40.48
CA ASP A 118 -10.63 19.21 41.03
C ASP A 118 -11.36 17.87 41.18
N VAL A 119 -12.68 17.86 41.25
CA VAL A 119 -13.50 16.63 41.25
C VAL A 119 -13.47 15.93 39.88
N GLY A 120 -13.25 16.68 38.80
CA GLY A 120 -13.06 16.12 37.45
C GLY A 120 -11.65 15.56 37.21
N ARG A 121 -10.67 15.95 38.02
CA ARG A 121 -9.32 15.39 38.01
C ARG A 121 -9.31 14.12 38.84
N LYS A 122 -9.77 13.01 38.25
CA LYS A 122 -9.48 11.66 38.73
C LYS A 122 -7.99 11.29 38.55
N SER A 123 -7.07 12.23 38.75
CA SER A 123 -5.67 11.88 38.94
C SER A 123 -5.61 11.15 40.27
N ALA A 124 -5.28 9.86 40.24
CA ALA A 124 -4.87 9.15 41.45
C ALA A 124 -3.86 10.03 42.18
N LYS A 125 -3.99 10.15 43.51
CA LYS A 125 -3.04 10.91 44.32
C LYS A 125 -1.66 10.33 44.03
N LYS A 126 -0.87 11.09 43.28
CA LYS A 126 0.49 10.76 42.89
C LYS A 126 1.26 10.52 44.18
N ASP A 127 1.63 9.27 44.43
CA ASP A 127 2.28 8.88 45.67
C ASP A 127 3.64 9.61 45.72
N LEU A 128 3.86 10.40 46.77
CA LEU A 128 5.03 11.26 46.88
C LEU A 128 6.35 10.45 46.91
N TYR A 129 6.24 9.15 47.21
CA TYR A 129 7.35 8.22 47.32
C TYR A 129 7.58 7.36 46.06
N VAL A 130 6.73 7.47 45.04
CA VAL A 130 6.90 6.75 43.77
C VAL A 130 7.25 7.76 42.69
N ASP A 131 8.51 7.75 42.23
CA ASP A 131 8.89 8.55 41.06
C ASP A 131 8.26 7.90 39.82
N GLU A 132 7.26 8.56 39.24
CA GLU A 132 6.62 8.10 38.01
C GLU A 132 7.61 7.85 36.86
N ARG A 133 8.78 8.50 36.86
CA ARG A 133 9.82 8.23 35.85
C ARG A 133 10.47 6.86 36.06
N GLU A 134 10.58 6.39 37.31
CA GLU A 134 11.05 5.04 37.61
C GLU A 134 10.00 3.99 37.27
N ALA A 135 8.73 4.27 37.59
CA ALA A 135 7.61 3.40 37.21
C ALA A 135 7.49 3.26 35.68
N GLU A 136 7.55 4.37 34.94
CA GLU A 136 7.57 4.35 33.47
C GLU A 136 8.80 3.62 32.92
N LYS A 137 9.97 3.79 33.54
CA LYS A 137 11.19 3.11 33.13
C LYS A 137 11.06 1.60 33.33
N GLU A 138 10.50 1.16 34.45
CA GLU A 138 10.27 -0.25 34.75
C GLU A 138 9.26 -0.87 33.78
N GLU A 139 8.18 -0.15 33.42
CA GLU A 139 7.25 -0.58 32.38
C GLU A 139 7.93 -0.70 31.01
N LYS A 140 8.76 0.29 30.63
CA LYS A 140 9.50 0.29 29.36
C LYS A 140 10.64 -0.74 29.32
N GLU A 141 11.13 -1.20 30.46
CA GLU A 141 12.11 -2.30 30.57
C GLU A 141 11.44 -3.68 30.51
N LYS A 142 10.21 -3.80 31.02
CA LYS A 142 9.37 -5.00 30.90
C LYS A 142 8.85 -5.19 29.48
N ASP A 143 8.64 -4.10 28.74
CA ASP A 143 8.23 -4.10 27.34
C ASP A 143 9.40 -4.52 26.42
N LYS A 144 9.66 -5.82 26.34
CA LYS A 144 10.74 -6.41 25.54
C LYS A 144 10.29 -6.64 24.09
N MET A 145 11.26 -6.63 23.19
CA MET A 145 11.05 -6.83 21.74
C MET A 145 10.34 -8.14 21.38
N ASP A 146 10.46 -9.16 22.24
CA ASP A 146 9.83 -10.46 22.05
C ASP A 146 8.30 -10.37 21.90
N ASP A 147 7.66 -9.35 22.50
CA ASP A 147 6.21 -9.13 22.45
C ASP A 147 5.80 -8.06 21.42
N TRP A 148 6.73 -7.60 20.56
CA TRP A 148 6.48 -6.48 19.65
C TRP A 148 6.22 -6.93 18.22
N ASP A 149 5.04 -6.56 17.72
CA ASP A 149 4.71 -6.66 16.30
C ASP A 149 5.43 -5.59 15.45
N GLU A 150 5.50 -5.82 14.14
CA GLU A 150 6.19 -4.94 13.19
C GLU A 150 5.66 -3.49 13.21
N ALA A 151 4.36 -3.30 13.48
CA ALA A 151 3.74 -1.99 13.64
C ALA A 151 4.22 -1.27 14.92
N LYS A 152 4.25 -1.98 16.06
CA LYS A 152 4.73 -1.44 17.34
C LYS A 152 6.22 -1.11 17.26
N LEU A 153 7.01 -1.96 16.58
CA LEU A 153 8.42 -1.68 16.32
C LEU A 153 8.61 -0.39 15.51
N ARG A 154 7.81 -0.18 14.46
CA ARG A 154 7.85 1.06 13.66
C ARG A 154 7.49 2.28 14.48
N GLU A 155 6.48 2.20 15.35
CA GLU A 155 6.07 3.29 16.23
C GLU A 155 7.15 3.63 17.28
N VAL A 156 7.76 2.62 17.89
CA VAL A 156 8.86 2.81 18.84
C VAL A 156 10.07 3.43 18.15
N VAL A 157 10.41 2.98 16.95
CA VAL A 157 11.48 3.57 16.14
C VAL A 157 11.20 5.05 15.84
N LEU A 158 9.96 5.39 15.46
CA LEU A 158 9.54 6.76 15.15
C LEU A 158 9.56 7.67 16.38
N SER A 159 9.17 7.15 17.54
CA SER A 159 9.12 7.90 18.81
C SER A 159 10.49 8.06 19.47
N LYS A 160 11.36 7.05 19.38
CA LYS A 160 12.73 7.07 19.88
C LYS A 160 13.63 8.01 19.10
N HIS A 161 13.55 7.90 17.78
CA HIS A 161 14.34 8.69 16.87
C HIS A 161 13.45 9.81 16.35
N GLY A 162 13.19 10.83 17.18
CA GLY A 162 12.62 12.08 16.70
C GLY A 162 13.43 12.57 15.49
N ASN A 163 12.74 12.86 14.38
CA ASN A 163 13.26 13.12 13.03
C ASN A 163 14.80 13.20 12.95
N PRO A 164 15.49 12.04 12.83
CA PRO A 164 16.93 11.99 12.97
C PRO A 164 17.54 12.72 11.76
N LYS A 165 18.46 13.64 12.01
CA LYS A 165 19.25 14.30 10.96
C LYS A 165 20.25 13.29 10.39
N THR A 166 19.77 12.31 9.64
CA THR A 166 20.61 11.32 8.96
C THR A 166 21.17 11.95 7.70
N THR A 167 22.46 11.85 7.49
CA THR A 167 23.13 12.38 6.29
C THR A 167 22.99 11.44 5.09
N THR A 168 22.55 10.19 5.30
CA THR A 168 22.42 9.18 4.25
C THR A 168 21.11 8.38 4.36
N ASP A 169 20.53 8.01 3.21
CA ASP A 169 19.33 7.17 3.10
C ASP A 169 19.57 5.68 3.37
N LYS A 170 20.83 5.28 3.57
CA LYS A 170 21.20 3.88 3.85
C LYS A 170 20.81 3.51 5.27
N VAL A 171 20.21 2.34 5.46
CA VAL A 171 19.84 1.83 6.80
C VAL A 171 21.09 1.36 7.55
N CYS A 172 21.15 1.64 8.85
CA CYS A 172 22.28 1.28 9.68
C CYS A 172 22.39 -0.24 9.87
N LYS A 173 23.58 -0.80 9.58
CA LYS A 173 23.86 -2.23 9.75
C LYS A 173 23.61 -2.72 11.18
N TYR A 174 24.03 -1.94 12.18
CA TYR A 174 23.88 -2.30 13.59
C TYR A 174 22.42 -2.28 14.04
N PHE A 175 21.59 -1.46 13.41
CA PHE A 175 20.15 -1.44 13.68
C PHE A 175 19.48 -2.71 13.14
N ILE A 176 19.80 -3.11 11.90
CA ILE A 176 19.31 -4.39 11.35
C ILE A 176 19.75 -5.56 12.23
N GLN A 177 21.02 -5.61 12.63
CA GLN A 177 21.53 -6.65 13.53
C GLN A 177 20.86 -6.64 14.91
N ALA A 178 20.61 -5.47 15.50
CA ALA A 178 19.96 -5.39 16.81
C ALA A 178 18.50 -5.84 16.77
N VAL A 179 17.81 -5.51 15.68
CA VAL A 179 16.44 -5.96 15.43
C VAL A 179 16.41 -7.46 15.13
N GLU A 180 17.34 -7.96 14.31
CA GLU A 180 17.53 -9.39 14.03
C GLU A 180 18.01 -10.19 15.24
N ASP A 181 18.65 -9.58 16.23
CA ASP A 181 19.04 -10.24 17.48
C ASP A 181 17.97 -10.12 18.58
N GLY A 182 16.89 -9.36 18.35
CA GLY A 182 15.90 -9.03 19.37
C GLY A 182 16.43 -8.17 20.52
N LYS A 183 17.59 -7.54 20.34
CA LYS A 183 18.25 -6.65 21.31
C LYS A 183 17.80 -5.19 21.16
N TYR A 184 17.00 -4.90 20.14
CA TYR A 184 16.43 -3.57 19.93
C TYR A 184 15.28 -3.34 20.92
N GLY A 185 15.37 -2.29 21.73
CA GLY A 185 14.33 -1.95 22.71
C GLY A 185 14.40 -0.47 23.07
N TRP A 186 13.57 -0.04 24.03
CA TRP A 186 13.51 1.37 24.44
C TRP A 186 14.89 1.92 24.86
N PHE A 187 15.76 1.09 25.43
CA PHE A 187 17.08 1.53 25.89
C PHE A 187 18.22 1.26 24.88
N TRP A 188 17.92 0.75 23.69
CA TRP A 188 18.95 0.45 22.71
C TRP A 188 19.53 1.73 22.08
N THR A 189 20.86 1.83 22.05
CA THR A 189 21.58 2.92 21.39
C THR A 189 22.51 2.35 20.33
N CYS A 190 22.52 2.97 19.15
CA CYS A 190 23.35 2.51 18.05
C CYS A 190 24.85 2.64 18.41
N PRO A 191 25.67 1.59 18.27
CA PRO A 191 27.11 1.68 18.51
C PRO A 191 27.82 2.68 17.59
N ASN A 192 27.27 2.95 16.41
CA ASN A 192 27.81 3.87 15.41
C ASN A 192 27.35 5.33 15.64
N GLY A 193 27.39 5.79 16.90
CA GLY A 193 27.11 7.18 17.27
C GLY A 193 25.74 7.47 17.89
N GLY A 194 25.04 6.44 18.39
CA GLY A 194 23.78 6.59 19.14
C GLY A 194 22.71 7.31 18.33
N ASN A 195 22.31 8.50 18.80
CA ASN A 195 21.35 9.38 18.12
C ASN A 195 21.94 10.19 16.97
N LYS A 196 23.26 10.16 16.77
CA LYS A 196 24.00 10.89 15.74
C LYS A 196 24.57 9.96 14.66
N CYS A 197 23.98 8.78 14.51
CA CYS A 197 24.37 7.87 13.45
C CYS A 197 24.12 8.51 12.08
N MET A 198 25.08 8.35 11.16
CA MET A 198 24.97 8.87 9.79
C MET A 198 23.91 8.13 8.96
N TYR A 199 23.54 6.93 9.40
CA TYR A 199 22.65 5.99 8.72
C TYR A 199 21.26 5.97 9.36
N LYS A 200 20.26 5.62 8.55
CA LYS A 200 18.86 5.57 8.97
C LYS A 200 18.58 4.42 9.92
N HIS A 201 17.96 4.71 11.07
CA HIS A 201 17.45 3.70 12.01
C HIS A 201 15.97 3.46 11.76
N SER A 202 15.63 2.90 10.60
CA SER A 202 14.26 2.49 10.29
C SER A 202 14.29 1.28 9.38
N LEU A 203 13.36 0.33 9.56
CA LEU A 203 13.23 -0.80 8.64
C LEU A 203 12.91 -0.26 7.23
N PRO A 204 13.61 -0.74 6.18
CA PRO A 204 13.19 -0.49 4.81
C PRO A 204 11.74 -0.95 4.57
N PRO A 205 10.97 -0.24 3.73
CA PRO A 205 9.63 -0.71 3.37
C PRO A 205 9.73 -2.08 2.68
N GLY A 206 9.10 -3.11 3.26
CA GLY A 206 9.13 -4.49 2.76
C GLY A 206 10.14 -5.43 3.44
N PHE A 207 10.90 -4.98 4.44
CA PHE A 207 11.78 -5.86 5.22
C PHE A 207 10.97 -6.68 6.23
N VAL A 208 10.79 -7.98 5.95
CA VAL A 208 10.10 -8.91 6.86
C VAL A 208 11.09 -9.47 7.88
N LEU A 209 10.75 -9.34 9.16
CA LEU A 209 11.55 -9.87 10.27
C LEU A 209 11.51 -11.40 10.25
N LYS A 210 12.68 -12.04 10.15
CA LYS A 210 12.80 -13.50 10.27
C LYS A 210 12.37 -13.94 11.68
N THR A 211 11.54 -14.99 11.76
CA THR A 211 11.11 -15.53 13.05
C THR A 211 12.31 -16.06 13.84
N LYS A 212 12.17 -16.16 15.18
CA LYS A 212 13.24 -16.65 16.06
C LYS A 212 13.73 -18.04 15.65
N GLU A 213 12.82 -18.89 15.18
CA GLU A 213 13.11 -20.23 14.69
C GLU A 213 13.87 -20.22 13.36
N GLN A 214 13.43 -19.40 12.39
CA GLN A 214 14.14 -19.24 11.11
C GLN A 214 15.56 -18.71 11.30
N ARG A 215 15.76 -17.78 12.24
CA ARG A 215 17.09 -17.26 12.60
C ARG A 215 17.96 -18.32 13.27
N ALA A 216 17.38 -19.13 14.17
CA ALA A 216 18.10 -20.20 14.84
C ALA A 216 18.54 -21.29 13.85
N LEU A 217 17.68 -21.62 12.87
CA LEU A 217 17.99 -22.58 11.81
C LEU A 217 19.10 -22.08 10.89
N GLU A 218 19.03 -20.85 10.39
CA GLU A 218 20.09 -20.28 9.54
C GLU A 218 21.43 -20.15 10.28
N LYS A 219 21.39 -19.78 11.57
CA LYS A 219 22.59 -19.72 12.40
C LYS A 219 23.16 -21.11 12.70
N ALA A 220 22.30 -22.10 12.90
CA ALA A 220 22.73 -23.49 13.06
C ALA A 220 23.30 -24.05 11.75
N GLU A 221 22.70 -23.75 10.60
CA GLU A 221 23.19 -24.12 9.27
C GLU A 221 24.55 -23.47 8.99
N MET A 222 24.72 -22.20 9.32
CA MET A 222 26.00 -21.51 9.18
C MET A 222 27.07 -22.08 10.13
N ALA A 223 26.69 -22.41 11.36
CA ALA A 223 27.57 -23.06 12.34
C ALA A 223 27.88 -24.53 11.98
N ASN A 224 27.00 -25.22 11.26
CA ASN A 224 27.21 -26.58 10.76
C ASN A 224 27.89 -26.61 9.39
N SER A 225 28.04 -25.44 8.73
CA SER A 225 28.74 -25.36 7.46
C SER A 225 30.24 -25.61 7.68
N PRO A 226 30.89 -26.43 6.86
CA PRO A 226 32.30 -26.83 7.03
C PRO A 226 33.29 -25.65 6.96
N LEU A 227 32.84 -24.48 6.51
CA LEU A 227 33.61 -23.24 6.51
C LEU A 227 33.70 -22.56 7.89
N ALA A 228 32.77 -22.87 8.80
CA ALA A 228 32.76 -22.34 10.16
C ALA A 228 33.42 -23.30 11.17
N THR A 229 33.34 -24.61 10.93
CA THR A 229 33.84 -25.64 11.86
C THR A 229 35.25 -26.14 11.57
N LEU A 230 35.69 -26.08 10.31
CA LEU A 230 37.03 -26.48 9.91
C LEU A 230 37.69 -25.28 9.25
N THR A 231 38.83 -24.88 9.78
CA THR A 231 39.68 -23.91 9.10
C THR A 231 40.12 -24.53 7.77
N LEU A 232 40.34 -23.69 6.76
CA LEU A 232 40.75 -24.16 5.45
C LEU A 232 42.04 -25.00 5.54
N GLU A 233 42.87 -24.69 6.53
CA GLU A 233 44.08 -25.39 6.93
C GLU A 233 43.81 -26.80 7.47
N ASP A 234 42.88 -26.97 8.43
CA ASP A 234 42.51 -28.29 8.98
C ASP A 234 41.93 -29.20 7.89
N PHE A 235 41.14 -28.63 6.98
CA PHE A 235 40.60 -29.37 5.84
C PHE A 235 41.73 -29.83 4.91
N LEU A 236 42.64 -28.94 4.51
CA LEU A 236 43.79 -29.26 3.67
C LEU A 236 44.74 -30.27 4.31
N GLU A 237 44.97 -30.20 5.61
CA GLU A 237 45.79 -31.17 6.35
C GLU A 237 45.13 -32.56 6.36
N SER A 238 43.81 -32.62 6.58
CA SER A 238 43.06 -33.89 6.50
C SER A 238 43.10 -34.52 5.09
N GLU A 239 43.02 -33.70 4.04
CA GLU A 239 43.10 -34.17 2.65
C GLU A 239 44.51 -34.60 2.27
N ARG A 240 45.53 -33.86 2.73
CA ARG A 240 46.93 -34.23 2.52
C ARG A 240 47.28 -35.56 3.18
N HIS A 241 46.75 -35.83 4.37
CA HIS A 241 46.92 -37.11 5.05
C HIS A 241 46.16 -38.26 4.37
N LYS A 242 45.03 -37.99 3.71
CA LYS A 242 44.31 -38.98 2.88
C LYS A 242 45.05 -39.32 1.58
N LEU A 243 45.80 -38.37 1.02
CA LEU A 243 46.62 -38.55 -0.18
C LEU A 243 47.93 -39.30 0.15
N THR A 244 47.83 -40.58 0.47
CA THR A 244 48.99 -41.49 0.62
C THR A 244 49.04 -42.45 -0.57
N GLY A 245 50.01 -42.23 -1.48
CA GLY A 245 50.19 -43.05 -2.68
C GLY A 245 51.20 -42.47 -3.68
N THR A 246 51.44 -43.17 -4.79
CA THR A 246 52.26 -42.69 -5.91
C THR A 246 51.56 -41.51 -6.61
N LEU A 247 51.94 -40.28 -6.23
CA LEU A 247 51.40 -39.05 -6.80
C LEU A 247 51.98 -38.78 -8.20
N THR A 248 51.14 -38.30 -9.12
CA THR A 248 51.58 -37.81 -10.43
C THR A 248 52.28 -36.46 -10.28
N PRO A 249 53.51 -36.28 -10.78
CA PRO A 249 54.17 -34.98 -10.74
C PRO A 249 53.43 -33.95 -11.60
N VAL A 250 53.35 -32.72 -11.09
CA VAL A 250 52.74 -31.59 -11.79
C VAL A 250 53.74 -31.08 -12.82
N THR A 251 53.63 -31.60 -14.04
CA THR A 251 54.37 -31.15 -15.23
C THR A 251 53.41 -30.33 -16.10
N PRO A 252 53.91 -29.50 -17.04
CA PRO A 252 53.04 -28.72 -17.93
C PRO A 252 52.02 -29.59 -18.68
N ASP A 253 52.42 -30.79 -19.09
CA ASP A 253 51.58 -31.73 -19.81
C ASP A 253 50.49 -32.37 -18.92
N SER A 254 50.81 -32.70 -17.66
CA SER A 254 49.81 -33.21 -16.72
C SER A 254 48.84 -32.13 -16.26
N PHE A 255 49.29 -30.88 -16.12
CA PHE A 255 48.43 -29.73 -15.82
C PHE A 255 47.49 -29.39 -16.98
N ALA A 256 47.96 -29.46 -18.23
CA ALA A 256 47.12 -29.22 -19.40
C ALA A 256 45.98 -30.25 -19.52
N LYS A 257 46.25 -31.53 -19.24
CA LYS A 257 45.24 -32.60 -19.18
C LYS A 257 44.23 -32.33 -18.06
N TRP A 258 44.72 -32.07 -16.84
CA TRP A 258 43.87 -31.72 -15.69
C TRP A 258 42.99 -30.50 -15.93
N LYS A 259 43.53 -29.45 -16.58
CA LYS A 259 42.80 -28.21 -16.87
C LYS A 259 41.65 -28.47 -17.86
N LYS A 260 41.88 -29.29 -18.89
CA LYS A 260 40.83 -29.70 -19.83
C LYS A 260 39.74 -30.48 -19.09
N GLU A 261 40.10 -31.51 -18.32
CA GLU A 261 39.17 -32.30 -17.53
C GLU A 261 38.35 -31.46 -16.52
N ARG A 262 38.98 -30.46 -15.88
CA ARG A 262 38.29 -29.55 -14.97
C ARG A 262 37.32 -28.61 -15.68
N LEU A 263 37.69 -28.09 -16.85
CA LEU A 263 36.80 -27.25 -17.65
C LEU A 263 35.63 -28.05 -18.20
N ASP A 264 35.88 -29.26 -18.68
CA ASP A 264 34.85 -30.16 -19.19
C ASP A 264 33.90 -30.60 -18.07
N LYS A 265 34.42 -30.94 -16.88
CA LYS A 265 33.59 -31.26 -15.70
C LYS A 265 32.75 -30.06 -15.26
N LYS A 266 33.31 -28.86 -15.24
CA LYS A 266 32.58 -27.63 -14.88
C LYS A 266 31.51 -27.29 -15.92
N ALA A 267 31.80 -27.48 -17.21
CA ALA A 267 30.83 -27.29 -18.28
C ALA A 267 29.70 -28.32 -18.18
N ALA A 268 30.01 -29.59 -17.92
CA ALA A 268 29.02 -30.65 -17.74
C ALA A 268 28.14 -30.44 -16.50
N GLU A 269 28.71 -30.00 -15.38
CA GLU A 269 27.95 -29.66 -14.16
C GLU A 269 27.03 -28.46 -14.38
N LYS A 270 27.51 -27.43 -15.08
CA LYS A 270 26.71 -26.27 -15.45
C LYS A 270 25.57 -26.65 -16.40
N GLN A 271 25.84 -27.49 -17.41
CA GLN A 271 24.81 -28.00 -18.31
C GLN A 271 23.80 -28.91 -17.59
N ALA A 272 24.24 -29.70 -16.61
CA ALA A 272 23.35 -30.53 -15.80
C ALA A 272 22.49 -29.68 -14.83
N MET A 273 23.04 -28.60 -14.27
CA MET A 273 22.29 -27.60 -13.51
C MET A 273 21.28 -26.88 -14.41
N GLU A 274 21.70 -26.39 -15.57
CA GLU A 274 20.83 -25.74 -16.56
C GLU A 274 19.73 -26.70 -17.04
N ALA A 275 20.01 -28.00 -17.21
CA ALA A 275 19.02 -29.02 -17.56
C ALA A 275 18.05 -29.35 -16.41
N LYS A 276 18.51 -29.27 -15.15
CA LYS A 276 17.64 -29.42 -13.96
C LYS A 276 16.78 -28.17 -13.73
N GLU A 277 17.34 -26.99 -13.93
CA GLU A 277 16.67 -25.68 -13.89
C GLU A 277 15.78 -25.43 -15.11
N ALA A 278 15.96 -26.20 -16.20
CA ALA A 278 15.05 -26.25 -17.33
C ALA A 278 13.70 -26.91 -17.01
N THR A 279 13.40 -27.20 -15.74
CA THR A 279 12.06 -27.60 -15.32
C THR A 279 11.19 -26.36 -15.06
N GLY A 280 10.24 -26.11 -15.97
CA GLY A 280 9.20 -25.09 -15.86
C GLY A 280 9.51 -23.76 -16.58
N ARG A 281 10.44 -22.95 -16.06
CA ARG A 281 10.62 -21.57 -16.55
C ARG A 281 11.43 -21.48 -17.85
N ALA A 282 12.53 -22.25 -17.96
CA ALA A 282 13.34 -22.25 -19.18
C ALA A 282 12.62 -22.95 -20.35
N MET A 283 11.82 -24.00 -20.09
CA MET A 283 10.97 -24.62 -21.12
C MET A 283 9.89 -23.67 -21.66
N PHE A 284 9.29 -22.83 -20.80
CA PHE A 284 8.30 -21.84 -21.20
C PHE A 284 8.89 -20.71 -22.05
N GLU A 285 10.10 -20.23 -21.70
CA GLU A 285 10.78 -19.15 -22.43
C GLU A 285 11.48 -19.64 -23.71
N ALA A 286 11.93 -20.90 -23.74
CA ALA A 286 12.54 -21.53 -24.92
C ALA A 286 11.51 -21.93 -26.00
N GLY A 287 10.21 -21.69 -25.80
CA GLY A 287 9.18 -21.91 -26.82
C GLY A 287 8.87 -23.38 -27.14
N GLY A 288 9.39 -24.33 -26.34
CA GLY A 288 9.15 -25.78 -26.52
C GLY A 288 7.69 -26.22 -26.28
N TRP A 289 6.82 -25.29 -25.89
CA TRP A 289 5.37 -25.51 -25.76
C TRP A 289 4.60 -25.28 -27.07
N ARG A 290 5.25 -24.79 -28.13
CA ARG A 290 4.57 -24.40 -29.37
C ARG A 290 4.62 -25.44 -30.49
N ASP A 291 5.39 -26.51 -30.33
CA ASP A 291 5.74 -27.43 -31.43
C ASP A 291 5.18 -28.86 -31.26
N ASN A 292 4.28 -29.10 -30.30
CA ASN A 292 3.63 -30.42 -30.12
C ASN A 292 2.12 -30.44 -30.43
N ASP A 293 1.56 -29.35 -30.98
CA ASP A 293 0.15 -29.29 -31.41
C ASP A 293 0.04 -28.76 -32.84
N SER A 294 0.82 -29.34 -33.74
CA SER A 294 0.64 -29.16 -35.17
C SER A 294 0.87 -30.51 -35.84
N ASP A 295 -0.15 -31.36 -35.81
CA ASP A 295 -0.68 -32.14 -36.95
C ASP A 295 -1.55 -33.30 -36.42
N ASP A 296 -2.72 -33.50 -37.05
CA ASP A 296 -3.84 -34.43 -36.76
C ASP A 296 -4.71 -34.08 -35.52
N ASP A 297 -6.04 -33.92 -35.57
CA ASP A 297 -7.01 -34.52 -36.50
C ASP A 297 -8.39 -33.80 -36.40
N SER A 298 -9.21 -34.09 -37.41
CA SER A 298 -10.49 -33.49 -37.80
C SER A 298 -11.69 -33.68 -36.85
N ASP A 299 -12.70 -32.80 -37.05
CA ASP A 299 -14.15 -32.95 -36.76
C ASP A 299 -14.66 -33.06 -35.32
N SER A 300 -15.42 -32.05 -34.88
CA SER A 300 -16.89 -32.10 -34.89
C SER A 300 -17.48 -30.83 -34.26
N ASP A 301 -18.42 -30.21 -34.97
CA ASP A 301 -19.38 -29.25 -34.41
C ASP A 301 -20.10 -29.88 -33.19
N ASP A 302 -20.28 -29.13 -32.08
CA ASP A 302 -21.59 -28.82 -31.47
C ASP A 302 -21.44 -28.10 -30.10
N ASP A 303 -22.10 -26.95 -30.00
CA ASP A 303 -22.69 -26.27 -28.84
C ASP A 303 -22.00 -26.13 -27.45
N ASN A 304 -21.79 -24.85 -27.11
CA ASN A 304 -22.21 -24.23 -25.84
C ASN A 304 -21.47 -24.59 -24.55
N ASN A 305 -20.40 -23.83 -24.23
CA ASN A 305 -20.22 -23.09 -22.96
C ASN A 305 -18.82 -22.44 -22.93
N GLY A 306 -18.69 -21.12 -22.71
CA GLY A 306 -17.36 -20.50 -22.76
C GLY A 306 -17.22 -19.05 -22.27
N ASP A 307 -18.17 -18.53 -21.47
CA ASP A 307 -18.00 -17.22 -20.79
C ASP A 307 -17.03 -17.30 -19.58
N ASP A 308 -16.43 -18.47 -19.32
CA ASP A 308 -15.56 -18.73 -18.16
C ASP A 308 -14.06 -18.92 -18.49
N VAL A 309 -13.57 -18.36 -19.60
CA VAL A 309 -12.11 -18.31 -19.84
C VAL A 309 -11.55 -17.06 -19.15
N TRP A 310 -11.03 -17.23 -17.92
CA TRP A 310 -10.41 -16.16 -17.13
C TRP A 310 -9.34 -15.41 -17.93
N ASN A 311 -9.72 -14.23 -18.45
CA ASN A 311 -8.88 -13.43 -19.32
C ASN A 311 -7.79 -12.70 -18.53
N LEU A 312 -6.70 -13.43 -18.24
CA LEU A 312 -5.52 -12.95 -17.52
C LEU A 312 -4.92 -11.66 -18.10
N GLU A 313 -5.01 -11.48 -19.41
CA GLU A 313 -4.50 -10.28 -20.10
C GLU A 313 -5.33 -9.05 -19.76
N ALA A 314 -6.67 -9.21 -19.73
CA ALA A 314 -7.58 -8.17 -19.29
C ALA A 314 -7.35 -7.81 -17.82
N MET A 315 -7.20 -8.82 -16.95
CA MET A 315 -6.91 -8.66 -15.52
C MET A 315 -5.55 -8.00 -15.26
N ARG A 316 -4.49 -8.38 -15.99
CA ARG A 316 -3.17 -7.72 -15.91
C ARG A 316 -3.23 -6.27 -16.34
N LYS A 317 -3.92 -6.00 -17.44
CA LYS A 317 -4.10 -4.64 -17.95
C LYS A 317 -4.93 -3.77 -17.00
N GLU A 318 -5.91 -4.35 -16.33
CA GLU A 318 -6.72 -3.67 -15.33
C GLU A 318 -5.93 -3.38 -14.05
N THR A 319 -5.14 -4.34 -13.56
CA THR A 319 -4.25 -4.16 -12.39
C THR A 319 -3.14 -3.15 -12.67
N GLU A 320 -2.56 -3.13 -13.88
CA GLU A 320 -1.60 -2.12 -14.31
C GLU A 320 -2.24 -0.73 -14.41
N ARG A 321 -3.45 -0.63 -14.97
CA ARG A 321 -4.21 0.62 -15.01
C ARG A 321 -4.55 1.13 -13.62
N ALA A 322 -4.90 0.24 -12.68
CA ALA A 322 -5.16 0.60 -11.29
C ALA A 322 -3.88 1.12 -10.60
N ARG A 323 -2.72 0.49 -10.83
CA ARG A 323 -1.42 0.99 -10.33
C ARG A 323 -1.05 2.34 -10.94
N GLN A 324 -1.24 2.53 -12.24
CA GLN A 324 -0.98 3.80 -12.92
C GLN A 324 -1.86 4.93 -12.39
N LYS A 325 -3.17 4.69 -12.25
CA LYS A 325 -4.09 5.67 -11.64
C LYS A 325 -3.66 6.08 -10.23
N LYS A 326 -3.17 5.14 -9.43
CA LYS A 326 -2.70 5.41 -8.06
C LYS A 326 -1.40 6.21 -8.03
N GLU A 327 -0.46 5.96 -8.95
CA GLU A 327 0.73 6.81 -9.12
C GLU A 327 0.36 8.20 -9.65
N ASP A 328 -0.55 8.30 -10.60
CA ASP A 328 -1.03 9.56 -11.15
C ASP A 328 -1.74 10.41 -10.09
N GLU A 329 -2.55 9.78 -9.23
CA GLU A 329 -3.18 10.41 -8.07
C GLU A 329 -2.13 10.88 -7.04
N ARG A 330 -1.11 10.07 -6.78
CA ARG A 330 0.02 10.44 -5.91
C ARG A 330 0.77 11.64 -6.47
N LEU A 331 1.04 11.67 -7.77
CA LEU A 331 1.69 12.77 -8.47
C LEU A 331 0.81 14.02 -8.47
N ALA A 332 -0.48 13.90 -8.77
CA ALA A 332 -1.43 15.02 -8.72
C ALA A 332 -1.51 15.65 -7.32
N ARG A 333 -1.50 14.82 -6.26
CA ARG A 333 -1.46 15.28 -4.86
C ARG A 333 -0.15 15.98 -4.52
N LEU A 334 0.98 15.54 -5.09
CA LEU A 334 2.28 16.17 -4.90
C LEU A 334 2.40 17.51 -5.65
N GLU A 335 1.77 17.59 -6.82
CA GLU A 335 1.79 18.76 -7.71
C GLU A 335 0.67 19.78 -7.43
N GLY A 336 -0.21 19.52 -6.45
CA GLY A 336 -1.31 20.41 -6.10
C GLY A 336 -2.40 20.53 -7.16
N ARG A 337 -2.53 19.52 -8.06
CA ARG A 337 -3.61 19.43 -9.05
C ARG A 337 -4.86 18.80 -8.42
N PRO A 338 -6.07 19.23 -8.80
CA PRO A 338 -7.31 18.62 -8.31
C PRO A 338 -7.39 17.16 -8.76
N VAL A 339 -7.56 16.26 -7.80
CA VAL A 339 -7.85 14.85 -8.04
C VAL A 339 -9.35 14.71 -8.36
N PRO A 340 -9.75 13.89 -9.34
CA PRO A 340 -11.16 13.63 -9.60
C PRO A 340 -11.78 12.84 -8.44
N ASP A 341 -12.85 13.38 -7.85
CA ASP A 341 -13.63 12.72 -6.81
C ASP A 341 -14.19 11.39 -7.32
N ARG A 342 -13.95 10.33 -6.55
CA ARG A 342 -14.46 8.98 -6.80
C ARG A 342 -15.77 8.84 -6.03
N ASP A 343 -16.86 9.30 -6.63
CA ASP A 343 -18.21 9.06 -6.12
C ASP A 343 -19.06 8.32 -7.17
N GLY A 344 -19.48 7.11 -6.79
CA GLY A 344 -20.75 6.50 -7.18
C GLY A 344 -20.81 5.72 -8.49
N ASP A 345 -20.52 4.41 -8.41
CA ASP A 345 -21.18 3.36 -9.23
C ASP A 345 -21.03 2.02 -8.48
N ASP A 346 -21.71 1.90 -7.34
CA ASP A 346 -21.96 0.64 -6.62
C ASP A 346 -23.36 0.73 -6.00
N ALA A 347 -24.38 0.81 -6.85
CA ALA A 347 -25.79 0.60 -6.47
C ALA A 347 -26.66 0.38 -7.72
N ALA A 348 -26.81 -0.88 -8.15
CA ALA A 348 -28.03 -1.40 -8.79
C ALA A 348 -27.86 -2.90 -9.14
N ALA A 349 -28.34 -3.77 -8.26
CA ALA A 349 -28.86 -5.09 -8.61
C ALA A 349 -29.74 -5.56 -7.44
N ASP A 350 -30.98 -5.08 -7.40
CA ASP A 350 -32.09 -5.66 -6.64
C ASP A 350 -32.73 -6.78 -7.47
N ASP A 351 -33.01 -7.88 -6.75
CA ASP A 351 -34.10 -8.86 -6.87
C ASP A 351 -34.62 -9.35 -8.23
N ASP A 352 -34.53 -10.68 -8.41
CA ASP A 352 -35.66 -11.56 -8.74
C ASP A 352 -35.22 -13.03 -8.51
N ASP A 353 -35.74 -13.69 -7.46
CA ASP A 353 -36.33 -15.03 -7.61
C ASP A 353 -37.08 -15.44 -6.31
N ASP A 354 -38.38 -15.59 -6.53
CA ASP A 354 -39.48 -16.00 -5.66
C ASP A 354 -39.58 -17.54 -5.56
N ASP A 355 -40.46 -18.00 -4.65
CA ASP A 355 -40.97 -19.38 -4.44
C ASP A 355 -40.18 -20.23 -3.41
N GLY A 356 -40.74 -20.73 -2.30
CA GLY A 356 -42.12 -20.81 -1.81
C GLY A 356 -42.17 -21.83 -0.65
N GLY A 357 -43.17 -21.73 0.25
CA GLY A 357 -43.63 -22.87 1.07
C GLY A 357 -43.63 -22.72 2.60
N GLU A 358 -44.75 -22.23 3.13
CA GLU A 358 -45.60 -22.76 4.25
C GLU A 358 -44.97 -23.70 5.30
N GLY A 359 -45.20 -23.63 6.61
CA GLY A 359 -46.19 -22.94 7.43
C GLY A 359 -46.30 -23.62 8.81
N SER A 360 -47.13 -23.02 9.68
CA SER A 360 -47.81 -23.61 10.84
C SER A 360 -47.16 -23.60 12.25
N SER A 361 -47.76 -22.71 13.05
CA SER A 361 -48.32 -22.92 14.41
C SER A 361 -47.41 -23.11 15.63
N GLY A 362 -47.64 -22.27 16.65
CA GLY A 362 -47.24 -22.57 18.03
C GLY A 362 -47.47 -21.40 19.00
N GLN A 363 -48.74 -21.08 19.27
CA GLN A 363 -49.12 -20.30 20.47
C GLN A 363 -48.92 -21.17 21.72
N GLY A 364 -48.42 -20.53 22.79
CA GLY A 364 -48.29 -21.06 24.14
C GLY A 364 -47.62 -20.05 25.04
#